data_AF-A0A8H5GN17-F1
#
_entry.id   AF-A0A8H5GN17-F1
#
_cell.length_a   1.000
_cell.length_b   1.000
_cell.length_c   1.000
_cell.angle_alpha   90.00
_cell.angle_beta   90.00
_cell.angle_gamma   90.00
#
_symmetry.space_group_name_H-M   'P 1'
#
loop_
_entity.id
_entity.type
_entity.pdbx_description
1 polymer ?
#
loop_
_entity_poly.entity_id
_entity_poly.type
_entity_poly.pdbx_seq_one_letter_code
_entity_poly.pdbx_strand_id
1 'polypeptide(L)'
;MSLARSLSSSSLRYPEPLSALSFPAQSSSSSSSSSSSSSSTSALQNPKLKRIYLLSNGWGYWLTSLTNALKADGWEDVRHGGELEMDMAQKHVSMAVDMAIAEKAEVFVGNGFSSLSGNIVALRLSKGFKADSNRFL
;
A
#
# COMPACT_ATOMS: atom_id res chain seq x y z
N MET A 1 -7.13 42.35 44.55
CA MET A 1 -6.51 42.24 43.21
C MET A 1 -6.71 40.81 42.71
N SER A 2 -7.36 40.70 41.55
CA SER A 2 -7.56 39.53 40.67
C SER A 2 -8.32 38.28 41.16
N LEU A 3 -9.44 38.03 40.49
CA LEU A 3 -10.42 36.96 40.65
C LEU A 3 -9.98 35.69 39.89
N ALA A 4 -9.97 34.54 40.56
CA ALA A 4 -9.85 33.23 39.91
C ALA A 4 -11.22 32.80 39.36
N ARG A 5 -11.39 32.83 38.03
CA ARG A 5 -12.58 32.30 37.35
C ARG A 5 -12.44 30.80 37.08
N SER A 6 -13.35 30.06 37.71
CA SER A 6 -14.10 28.90 37.23
C SER A 6 -13.69 28.31 35.86
N LEU A 7 -13.28 27.04 35.86
CA LEU A 7 -13.35 26.17 34.69
C LEU A 7 -14.49 25.17 34.92
N SER A 8 -15.56 25.38 34.17
CA SER A 8 -16.74 24.52 34.10
C SER A 8 -16.41 23.23 33.32
N SER A 9 -16.60 22.09 33.96
CA SER A 9 -16.43 20.75 33.38
C SER A 9 -17.41 20.55 32.22
N SER A 10 -16.91 20.66 30.98
CA SER A 10 -17.66 20.35 29.78
C SER A 10 -17.71 18.83 29.60
N SER A 11 -18.83 18.23 29.99
CA SER A 11 -19.15 16.82 29.77
C SER A 11 -19.18 16.53 28.27
N LEU A 12 -18.24 15.73 27.77
CA LEU A 12 -18.20 15.21 26.41
C LEU A 12 -19.40 14.28 26.21
N ARG A 13 -20.48 14.81 25.61
CA ARG A 13 -21.58 14.00 25.09
C ARG A 13 -21.09 13.29 23.83
N TYR A 14 -21.02 11.98 23.87
CA TYR A 14 -20.93 11.15 22.67
C TYR A 14 -22.25 11.30 21.90
N PRO A 15 -22.22 11.47 20.56
CA PRO A 15 -23.45 11.46 19.77
C PRO A 15 -24.05 10.05 19.76
N GLU A 16 -25.36 9.98 20.01
CA GLU A 16 -26.21 8.78 19.92
C GLU A 16 -26.03 8.06 18.57
N PRO A 17 -26.03 6.71 18.54
CA PRO A 17 -26.06 5.97 17.29
C PRO A 17 -27.43 6.15 16.60
N LEU A 18 -27.41 6.68 15.37
CA LEU A 18 -28.57 6.87 14.49
C LEU A 18 -29.22 5.51 14.13
N SER A 19 -30.04 4.99 15.03
CA SER A 19 -30.86 3.80 14.82
C SER A 19 -32.29 4.20 14.49
N ALA A 20 -32.53 4.89 13.36
CA ALA A 20 -33.88 5.11 12.84
C ALA A 20 -33.86 5.72 11.42
N LEU A 21 -33.46 4.93 10.41
CA LEU A 21 -33.89 5.17 9.03
C LEU A 21 -34.48 3.87 8.50
N SER A 22 -35.80 3.75 8.64
CA SER A 22 -36.63 2.76 7.97
C SER A 22 -36.69 3.11 6.49
N PHE A 23 -36.18 2.23 5.63
CA PHE A 23 -36.29 2.37 4.17
C PHE A 23 -37.54 1.61 3.68
N PRO A 24 -38.35 2.21 2.78
CA PRO A 24 -39.50 1.53 2.21
C PRO A 24 -39.06 0.35 1.33
N ALA A 25 -39.75 -0.78 1.49
CA ALA A 25 -39.58 -1.99 0.68
C ALA A 25 -39.88 -1.68 -0.79
N GLN A 26 -38.91 -1.90 -1.69
CA GLN A 26 -39.13 -1.86 -3.13
C GLN A 26 -39.73 -3.18 -3.60
N SER A 27 -40.89 -3.07 -4.25
CA SER A 27 -41.61 -4.15 -4.91
C SER A 27 -40.86 -4.64 -6.16
N SER A 28 -40.98 -5.94 -6.40
CA SER A 28 -40.40 -6.70 -7.50
C SER A 28 -40.99 -6.32 -8.86
N SER A 29 -40.11 -6.10 -9.84
CA SER A 29 -40.44 -6.33 -11.25
C SER A 29 -39.27 -7.02 -11.94
N SER A 30 -39.53 -8.24 -12.38
CA SER A 30 -38.63 -9.09 -13.15
C SER A 30 -38.66 -8.68 -14.62
N SER A 31 -37.56 -8.14 -15.13
CA SER A 31 -37.31 -8.00 -16.56
C SER A 31 -36.06 -8.79 -16.94
N SER A 32 -36.29 -9.97 -17.50
CA SER A 32 -35.28 -10.77 -18.18
C SER A 32 -34.78 -10.02 -19.40
N SER A 33 -33.53 -9.53 -19.35
CA SER A 33 -32.78 -9.12 -20.53
C SER A 33 -31.59 -10.05 -20.69
N SER A 34 -31.63 -10.79 -21.78
CA SER A 34 -30.63 -11.73 -22.25
C SER A 34 -29.38 -11.01 -22.76
N SER A 35 -28.23 -11.51 -22.32
CA SER A 35 -26.96 -11.61 -23.04
C SER A 35 -26.40 -10.35 -23.71
N SER A 36 -25.40 -9.77 -23.07
CA SER A 36 -24.08 -9.71 -23.69
C SER A 36 -23.03 -9.97 -22.62
N SER A 37 -22.55 -11.20 -22.57
CA SER A 37 -21.31 -11.54 -21.87
C SER A 37 -20.17 -10.84 -22.62
N SER A 38 -19.95 -9.57 -22.31
CA SER A 38 -18.63 -8.98 -22.50
C SER A 38 -17.72 -9.65 -21.47
N SER A 39 -17.18 -10.79 -21.89
CA SER A 39 -15.96 -11.35 -21.33
C SER A 39 -14.84 -10.35 -21.60
N SER A 40 -14.88 -9.19 -20.95
CA SER A 40 -13.72 -8.36 -20.76
C SER A 40 -12.81 -9.21 -19.90
N THR A 41 -11.93 -9.93 -20.58
CA THR A 41 -10.79 -10.56 -19.97
C THR A 41 -10.13 -9.44 -19.18
N SER A 42 -10.29 -9.44 -17.86
CA SER A 42 -9.51 -8.66 -16.90
C SER A 42 -8.03 -9.11 -16.91
N ALA A 43 -7.61 -9.81 -17.96
CA ALA A 43 -6.24 -10.01 -18.31
C ALA A 43 -5.66 -8.68 -18.77
N LEU A 44 -4.79 -8.13 -17.92
CA LEU A 44 -3.83 -7.06 -18.21
C LEU A 44 -4.38 -5.62 -18.13
N GLN A 45 -5.04 -5.25 -17.03
CA GLN A 45 -5.02 -3.84 -16.57
C GLN A 45 -3.69 -3.46 -15.88
N ASN A 46 -2.77 -4.42 -15.76
CA ASN A 46 -1.41 -4.18 -15.32
C ASN A 46 -0.53 -4.19 -16.56
N PRO A 47 0.25 -3.12 -16.84
CA PRO A 47 1.36 -3.29 -17.76
C PRO A 47 2.19 -4.48 -17.28
N LYS A 48 2.70 -5.27 -18.22
CA LYS A 48 3.51 -6.44 -17.91
C LYS A 48 4.69 -5.97 -17.04
N LEU A 49 4.57 -6.07 -15.72
CA LEU A 49 5.64 -5.75 -14.80
C LEU A 49 6.73 -6.77 -15.09
N LYS A 50 7.91 -6.27 -15.45
CA LYS A 50 9.04 -7.10 -15.86
C LYS A 50 10.08 -7.23 -14.76
N ARG A 51 10.09 -6.27 -13.83
CA ARG A 51 11.20 -6.05 -12.90
C ARG A 51 10.70 -5.95 -11.47
N ILE A 52 11.42 -6.60 -10.56
CA ILE A 52 11.21 -6.52 -9.11
C ILE A 52 12.47 -5.94 -8.46
N TYR A 53 12.25 -5.06 -7.48
CA TYR A 53 13.27 -4.64 -6.55
C TYR A 53 12.85 -5.02 -5.12
N LEU A 54 13.69 -5.79 -4.42
CA LEU A 54 13.44 -6.24 -3.06
C LEU A 54 14.07 -5.26 -2.06
N LEU A 55 13.23 -4.56 -1.30
CA LEU A 55 13.61 -3.86 -0.07
C LEU A 55 13.47 -4.82 1.11
N SER A 56 14.57 -5.28 1.70
CA SER A 56 14.49 -6.12 2.89
C SER A 56 15.71 -5.99 3.79
N ASN A 57 15.47 -6.05 5.10
CA ASN A 57 16.49 -6.24 6.12
C ASN A 57 16.87 -7.73 6.29
N GLY A 58 16.35 -8.60 5.42
CA GLY A 58 16.60 -10.04 5.44
C GLY A 58 18.06 -10.39 5.15
N TRP A 59 18.44 -11.60 5.56
CA TRP A 59 19.76 -12.14 5.32
C TRP A 59 20.02 -12.38 3.84
N GLY A 60 21.28 -12.24 3.41
CA GLY A 60 21.69 -12.41 2.01
C GLY A 60 21.23 -13.74 1.40
N TYR A 61 21.39 -14.87 2.11
CA TYR A 61 20.97 -16.19 1.61
C TYR A 61 19.45 -16.27 1.35
N TRP A 62 18.65 -15.62 2.19
CA TRP A 62 17.19 -15.59 2.02
C TRP A 62 16.81 -14.72 0.83
N LEU A 63 17.47 -13.56 0.66
CA LEU A 63 17.31 -12.69 -0.50
C LEU A 63 17.69 -13.40 -1.80
N THR A 64 18.79 -14.16 -1.80
CA THR A 64 19.21 -14.96 -2.96
C THR A 64 18.19 -16.04 -3.28
N SER A 65 17.68 -16.76 -2.27
CA SER A 65 16.65 -17.78 -2.45
C SER A 65 15.36 -17.20 -3.05
N LEU A 66 14.88 -16.08 -2.50
CA LEU A 66 13.69 -15.38 -3.02
C LEU A 66 13.91 -14.87 -4.44
N THR A 67 15.08 -14.32 -4.73
CA THR A 67 15.46 -13.87 -6.09
C THR A 67 15.42 -15.02 -7.08
N ASN A 68 15.95 -16.18 -6.71
CA ASN A 68 15.93 -17.37 -7.57
C ASN A 68 14.50 -17.88 -7.80
N ALA A 69 13.67 -17.89 -6.75
CA ALA A 69 12.27 -18.28 -6.88
C ALA A 69 11.50 -17.34 -7.82
N LEU A 70 11.69 -16.03 -7.71
CA LEU A 70 11.06 -15.04 -8.58
C LEU A 70 11.56 -15.13 -10.02
N LYS A 71 12.85 -15.36 -10.24
CA LYS A 71 13.37 -15.60 -11.59
C LYS A 71 12.79 -16.88 -12.21
N ALA A 72 12.65 -17.94 -11.42
CA ALA A 72 12.02 -19.18 -11.87
C ALA A 72 10.52 -19.02 -12.19
N ASP A 73 9.83 -18.11 -11.50
CA ASP A 73 8.44 -17.73 -11.76
C ASP A 73 8.27 -16.93 -13.07
N GLY A 74 9.37 -16.44 -13.67
CA GLY A 74 9.37 -15.81 -15.00
C GLY A 74 9.58 -14.30 -15.00
N TRP A 75 10.02 -13.69 -13.89
CA TRP A 75 10.37 -12.28 -13.84
C TRP A 75 11.68 -12.00 -14.62
N GLU A 76 11.68 -10.96 -15.47
CA GLU A 76 12.81 -10.65 -16.36
C GLU A 76 14.03 -10.12 -15.58
N ASP A 77 13.81 -9.32 -14.54
CA ASP A 77 14.88 -8.75 -13.70
C ASP A 77 14.44 -8.71 -12.23
N VAL A 78 15.30 -9.17 -11.34
CA VAL A 78 15.06 -9.16 -9.90
C VAL A 78 16.34 -8.72 -9.21
N ARG A 79 16.27 -7.58 -8.52
CA ARG A 79 17.40 -6.96 -7.80
C ARG A 79 17.07 -6.72 -6.34
N HIS A 80 18.09 -6.61 -5.50
CA HIS A 80 17.94 -6.24 -4.10
C HIS A 80 19.13 -5.40 -3.62
N GLY A 81 18.93 -4.54 -2.62
CA GLY A 81 19.97 -3.64 -2.10
C GLY A 81 21.22 -4.37 -1.59
N GLY A 82 21.07 -5.62 -1.11
CA GLY A 82 22.18 -6.45 -0.64
C GLY A 82 23.18 -6.94 -1.70
N GLU A 83 22.98 -6.65 -2.99
CA GLU A 83 23.93 -6.97 -4.07
C GLU A 83 25.03 -5.90 -4.21
N LEU A 84 24.82 -4.72 -3.62
CA LEU A 84 25.77 -3.61 -3.71
C LEU A 84 26.83 -3.73 -2.62
N GLU A 85 28.10 -3.82 -3.02
CA GLU A 85 29.25 -3.62 -2.14
C GLU A 85 29.29 -2.15 -1.71
N MET A 86 28.90 -1.88 -0.47
CA MET A 86 28.80 -0.52 0.08
C MET A 86 29.84 -0.27 1.18
N ASP A 87 30.50 0.87 1.13
CA ASP A 87 31.27 1.39 2.25
C ASP A 87 30.35 1.82 3.42
N MET A 88 30.95 2.19 4.56
CA MET A 88 30.18 2.56 5.76
C MET A 88 29.29 3.79 5.54
N ALA A 89 29.75 4.78 4.79
CA ALA A 89 28.96 5.98 4.51
C ALA A 89 27.77 5.65 3.61
N GLN A 90 27.99 4.82 2.59
CA GLN A 90 26.94 4.36 1.67
C GLN A 90 25.87 3.53 2.38
N LYS A 91 26.24 2.71 3.37
CA LYS A 91 25.28 1.98 4.22
C LYS A 91 24.34 2.89 5.00
N HIS A 92 24.79 4.08 5.40
CA HIS A 92 23.92 5.04 6.09
C HIS A 92 22.90 5.69 5.15
N VAL A 93 23.19 5.72 3.85
CA VAL A 93 22.32 6.32 2.82
C VAL A 93 21.48 5.26 2.10
N SER A 94 21.82 3.98 2.20
CA SER A 94 21.16 2.88 1.49
C SER A 94 19.65 2.83 1.73
N MET A 95 19.20 3.03 2.97
CA MET A 95 17.76 3.07 3.27
C MET A 95 17.04 4.23 2.58
N ALA A 96 17.69 5.38 2.43
CA ALA A 96 17.12 6.52 1.71
C ALA A 96 17.04 6.24 0.20
N VAL A 97 18.04 5.56 -0.36
CA VAL A 97 18.03 5.12 -1.76
C VAL A 97 16.90 4.11 -2.00
N ASP A 98 16.76 3.14 -1.11
CA ASP A 98 15.71 2.13 -1.13
C ASP A 98 14.31 2.77 -1.11
N MET A 99 14.08 3.73 -0.21
CA MET A 99 12.85 4.50 -0.19
C MET A 99 12.61 5.28 -1.49
N ALA A 100 13.65 5.91 -2.05
CA ALA A 100 13.53 6.66 -3.31
C ALA A 100 13.22 5.76 -4.51
N ILE A 101 13.69 4.51 -4.51
CA ILE A 101 13.32 3.49 -5.52
C ILE A 101 11.87 3.09 -5.33
N ALA A 102 11.46 2.72 -4.10
CA ALA A 102 10.11 2.26 -3.78
C ALA A 102 9.04 3.33 -4.05
N GLU A 103 9.36 4.59 -3.77
CA GLU A 103 8.49 5.72 -4.06
C GLU A 103 8.20 5.86 -5.56
N LYS A 104 9.18 5.59 -6.42
CA LYS A 104 9.06 5.71 -7.88
C LYS A 104 8.54 4.44 -8.56
N ALA A 105 8.38 3.35 -7.81
CA ALA A 105 7.89 2.09 -8.36
C ALA A 105 6.48 2.24 -8.95
N GLU A 106 6.14 1.46 -9.96
CA GLU A 106 4.79 1.49 -10.48
C GLU A 106 3.79 0.92 -9.47
N VAL A 107 4.14 -0.22 -8.87
CA VAL A 107 3.40 -0.87 -7.79
C VAL A 107 4.35 -1.03 -6.60
N PHE A 108 3.86 -0.72 -5.40
CA PHE A 108 4.57 -0.95 -4.14
C PHE A 108 3.83 -1.96 -3.29
N VAL A 109 4.55 -2.97 -2.79
CA VAL A 109 4.05 -3.97 -1.85
C VAL A 109 4.91 -3.88 -0.58
N GLY A 110 4.31 -3.44 0.52
CA GLY A 110 4.99 -3.22 1.80
C GLY A 110 4.51 -4.16 2.91
N ASN A 111 5.15 -4.07 4.08
CA ASN A 111 4.70 -4.76 5.28
C ASN A 111 3.78 -3.84 6.10
N GLY A 112 2.60 -4.32 6.50
CA GLY A 112 1.59 -3.51 7.20
C GLY A 112 2.01 -2.94 8.56
N PHE A 113 3.03 -3.51 9.19
CA PHE A 113 3.57 -3.09 10.50
C PHE A 113 4.89 -2.32 10.39
N SER A 114 5.43 -2.16 9.19
CA SER A 114 6.68 -1.43 8.96
C SER A 114 6.43 0.06 8.85
N SER A 115 7.01 0.84 9.76
CA SER A 115 7.01 2.31 9.69
C SER A 115 7.72 2.83 8.43
N LEU A 116 8.74 2.13 7.93
CA LEU A 116 9.39 2.44 6.64
C LEU A 116 8.40 2.31 5.48
N SER A 117 7.63 1.21 5.45
CA SER A 117 6.61 0.98 4.43
C SER A 117 5.50 2.03 4.49
N GLY A 118 5.05 2.38 5.70
CA GLY A 118 4.09 3.48 5.90
C GLY A 118 4.61 4.81 5.36
N ASN A 119 5.88 5.13 5.59
CA ASN A 119 6.50 6.36 5.09
C ASN A 119 6.58 6.37 3.54
N ILE A 120 6.92 5.25 2.93
CA ILE A 120 6.91 5.10 1.45
C ILE A 120 5.52 5.35 0.89
N VAL A 121 4.48 4.75 1.48
CA VAL A 121 3.09 4.95 1.00
C VAL A 121 2.66 6.39 1.18
N ALA A 122 2.98 7.03 2.31
CA ALA A 122 2.69 8.45 2.52
C ALA A 122 3.34 9.34 1.43
N LEU A 123 4.61 9.09 1.09
CA LEU A 123 5.31 9.80 0.03
C LEU A 123 4.67 9.57 -1.35
N ARG A 124 4.35 8.31 -1.69
CA ARG A 124 3.67 7.96 -2.96
C ARG A 124 2.34 8.68 -3.11
N LEU A 125 1.50 8.67 -2.07
CA LEU A 125 0.22 9.37 -2.07
C LEU A 125 0.40 10.88 -2.18
N SER A 126 1.38 11.46 -1.48
CA SER A 126 1.69 12.90 -1.58
C SER A 126 2.10 13.33 -3.00
N LYS A 127 2.69 12.42 -3.78
CA LYS A 127 3.09 12.63 -5.18
C LYS A 127 1.99 12.27 -6.19
N GLY A 128 0.79 11.94 -5.73
CA GLY A 128 -0.36 11.66 -6.59
C GLY A 128 -0.40 10.26 -7.19
N PHE A 129 0.39 9.31 -6.67
CA PHE A 129 0.22 7.91 -7.04
C PHE A 129 -1.13 7.39 -6.54
N LYS A 130 -1.79 6.57 -7.35
CA LYS A 130 -3.09 5.99 -6.99
C LYS A 130 -2.96 5.09 -5.75
N ALA A 131 -3.94 5.13 -4.85
CA ALA A 131 -3.94 4.29 -3.65
C ALA A 131 -3.92 2.80 -4.00
N ASP A 132 -4.57 2.41 -5.11
CA ASP A 132 -4.57 1.05 -5.64
C ASP A 132 -3.22 0.59 -6.23
N SER A 133 -2.20 1.45 -6.30
CA SER A 133 -0.83 1.04 -6.63
C SER A 133 -0.02 0.61 -5.39
N ASN A 134 -0.61 0.70 -4.19
CA ASN A 134 0.01 0.31 -2.93
C ASN A 134 -0.71 -0.92 -2.35
N ARG A 135 0.04 -1.92 -1.90
CA ARG A 135 -0.47 -3.12 -1.23
C ARG A 135 0.33 -3.37 0.05
N PHE A 136 -0.33 -3.98 1.04
CA PHE A 136 0.33 -4.47 2.23
C PHE A 136 0.15 -5.98 2.34
N LEU A 137 1.23 -6.65 2.76
CA LEU A 137 1.26 -8.04 3.20
C LEU A 137 1.30 -8.11 4.73
#